data_AF-C5LZ86-F1
#
_entry.id   AF-C5LZ86-F1
#
_cell.length_a   1.000
_cell.length_b   1.000
_cell.length_c   1.000
_cell.angle_alpha   90.00
_cell.angle_beta   90.00
_cell.angle_gamma   90.00
#
_symmetry.space_group_name_H-M   'P 1'
#
loop_
_entity.id
_entity.type
_entity.pdbx_description
1 polymer ?
#
loop_
_entity_poly.entity_id
_entity_poly.type
_entity_poly.pdbx_seq_one_letter_code
_entity_poly.pdbx_strand_id
1 'polypeptide(L)'
;MGVSPSVLQAAEQTYASYTADLSVAEVVYAEEVALALAMYQYEAQEEVRRIARSYASLSDYDTQEICRVAGFRSTGEFAIRIAKGIHQNMEFLRQILPMLHEPAQKVNTPLHYRVRLLLSELTRDWAAEGEEEREQSYAPLVKELPSERCRVLVPGCGTGRLMYDVAVLGHDVEANDFDVMKLAAANAVVSGSGPIVIEPYCLDTCNRMKRDDHIRTVTLPDCEIDKNALSRVSVNGFEFTEAYGSAEKHEAFDIVLTAAFVDTAPNVFAYIKTIANVLKPGGRWVNTGPLGWLYDGDRFNAGRDGKFLRRLELSYEELMSAISAKWFDIEVKELVPGCRYCADQKTMLDTDLTFVNFVAIRNSTPVEYE
;
A
#
# COMPACT_ATOMS: atom_id res chain seq x y z
N MET A 1 10.00 17.04 -24.46
CA MET A 1 9.39 15.71 -24.36
C MET A 1 8.47 15.75 -23.17
N GLY A 2 7.23 16.20 -23.42
CA GLY A 2 6.25 16.52 -22.39
C GLY A 2 5.51 15.26 -21.95
N VAL A 3 5.23 15.18 -20.66
CA VAL A 3 4.26 14.25 -20.08
C VAL A 3 2.92 14.45 -20.79
N SER A 4 2.15 13.39 -21.04
CA SER A 4 0.79 13.55 -21.58
C SER A 4 0.01 14.47 -20.63
N PRO A 5 -0.48 15.62 -21.11
CA PRO A 5 -1.24 16.54 -20.27
C PRO A 5 -2.39 15.82 -19.56
N SER A 6 -2.97 14.76 -20.13
CA SER A 6 -4.14 14.07 -19.56
C SER A 6 -3.92 13.36 -18.23
N VAL A 7 -2.73 12.78 -17.95
CA VAL A 7 -2.50 12.01 -16.71
C VAL A 7 -2.06 12.93 -15.56
N LEU A 8 -1.19 13.91 -15.84
CA LEU A 8 -0.89 14.98 -14.90
C LEU A 8 -2.11 15.83 -14.61
N GLN A 9 -2.90 16.18 -15.63
CA GLN A 9 -4.13 16.95 -15.45
C GLN A 9 -5.22 16.12 -14.78
N ALA A 10 -5.29 14.80 -14.96
CA ALA A 10 -6.19 13.94 -14.17
C ALA A 10 -5.71 13.80 -12.73
N ALA A 11 -4.42 13.58 -12.48
CA ALA A 11 -3.88 13.53 -11.12
C ALA A 11 -3.99 14.88 -10.42
N GLU A 12 -3.72 16.00 -11.10
CA GLU A 12 -3.86 17.37 -10.61
C GLU A 12 -5.33 17.81 -10.51
N GLN A 13 -6.23 17.38 -11.39
CA GLN A 13 -7.67 17.66 -11.27
C GLN A 13 -8.30 16.80 -10.18
N THR A 14 -7.92 15.53 -10.05
CA THR A 14 -8.30 14.71 -8.91
C THR A 14 -7.75 15.36 -7.63
N TYR A 15 -6.45 15.69 -7.58
CA TYR A 15 -5.78 16.40 -6.47
C TYR A 15 -6.46 17.75 -6.12
N ALA A 16 -6.79 18.57 -7.12
CA ALA A 16 -7.51 19.83 -6.94
C ALA A 16 -8.98 19.61 -6.55
N SER A 17 -9.61 18.52 -7.00
CA SER A 17 -10.97 18.13 -6.59
C SER A 17 -11.03 17.64 -5.15
N TYR A 18 -9.95 17.08 -4.60
CA TYR A 18 -9.84 16.92 -3.15
C TYR A 18 -9.99 18.30 -2.51
N THR A 19 -9.13 19.27 -2.83
CA THR A 19 -9.10 20.57 -2.15
C THR A 19 -10.39 21.41 -2.25
N ALA A 20 -11.26 21.14 -3.24
CA ALA A 20 -12.48 21.90 -3.46
C ALA A 20 -13.65 21.46 -2.55
N ASP A 21 -13.67 20.21 -2.07
CA ASP A 21 -14.77 19.63 -1.29
C ASP A 21 -14.31 18.79 -0.08
N LEU A 22 -13.02 18.88 0.34
CA LEU A 22 -12.55 18.15 1.52
C LEU A 22 -13.33 18.53 2.77
N SER A 23 -13.84 17.52 3.46
CA SER A 23 -14.25 17.66 4.85
C SER A 23 -13.04 18.06 5.71
N VAL A 24 -13.29 18.72 6.84
CA VAL A 24 -12.22 19.10 7.81
C VAL A 24 -11.35 17.90 8.20
N ALA A 25 -11.92 16.69 8.24
CA ALA A 25 -11.19 15.47 8.59
C ALA A 25 -10.16 15.04 7.53
N GLU A 26 -10.44 15.26 6.24
CA GLU A 26 -9.54 14.87 5.15
C GLU A 26 -8.37 15.84 5.02
N VAL A 27 -8.59 17.15 5.27
CA VAL A 27 -7.50 18.15 5.34
C VAL A 27 -6.54 17.78 6.46
N VAL A 28 -7.08 17.52 7.67
CA VAL A 28 -6.28 17.09 8.83
C VAL A 28 -5.49 15.81 8.52
N TYR A 29 -6.05 14.88 7.74
CA TYR A 29 -5.35 13.65 7.37
C TYR A 29 -4.18 13.87 6.40
N ALA A 30 -4.34 14.72 5.38
CA ALA A 30 -3.24 15.08 4.49
C ALA A 30 -2.10 15.77 5.25
N GLU A 31 -2.45 16.62 6.22
CA GLU A 31 -1.50 17.27 7.13
C GLU A 31 -0.76 16.25 8.02
N GLU A 32 -1.47 15.25 8.58
CA GLU A 32 -0.85 14.14 9.33
C GLU A 32 0.19 13.39 8.50
N VAL A 33 -0.10 13.18 7.22
CA VAL A 33 0.78 12.48 6.27
C VAL A 33 2.03 13.32 5.97
N ALA A 34 1.89 14.62 5.72
CA ALA A 34 3.03 15.52 5.51
C ALA A 34 3.91 15.61 6.77
N LEU A 35 3.29 15.69 7.95
CA LEU A 35 3.99 15.63 9.22
C LEU A 35 4.71 14.29 9.39
N ALA A 36 4.11 13.17 8.96
CA ALA A 36 4.72 11.85 9.05
C ALA A 36 6.03 11.75 8.26
N LEU A 37 6.03 12.27 7.04
CA LEU A 37 7.23 12.33 6.20
C LEU A 37 8.30 13.24 6.81
N ALA A 38 7.90 14.39 7.35
CA ALA A 38 8.82 15.31 8.02
C ALA A 38 9.40 14.73 9.32
N MET A 39 8.58 13.99 10.09
CA MET A 39 8.96 13.39 11.36
C MET A 39 9.73 12.09 11.20
N TYR A 40 9.62 11.38 10.06
CA TYR A 40 10.39 10.15 9.80
C TYR A 40 11.88 10.36 10.06
N GLN A 41 12.48 11.45 9.56
CA GLN A 41 13.89 11.73 9.82
C GLN A 41 14.18 11.89 11.32
N TYR A 42 13.32 12.58 12.07
CA TYR A 42 13.51 12.82 13.50
C TYR A 42 13.38 11.52 14.32
N GLU A 43 12.33 10.75 14.07
CA GLU A 43 12.06 9.48 14.77
C GLU A 43 13.08 8.39 14.39
N ALA A 44 13.44 8.29 13.11
CA ALA A 44 14.48 7.38 12.65
C ALA A 44 15.85 7.75 13.24
N GLN A 45 16.13 9.04 13.46
CA GLN A 45 17.34 9.47 14.16
C GLN A 45 17.36 9.09 15.65
N GLU A 46 16.22 8.97 16.32
CA GLU A 46 16.20 8.46 17.71
C GLU A 46 16.71 7.01 17.77
N GLU A 47 16.41 6.21 16.75
CA GLU A 47 16.93 4.85 16.66
C GLU A 47 18.45 4.84 16.44
N VAL A 48 18.96 5.74 15.59
CA VAL A 48 20.42 5.95 15.42
C VAL A 48 21.06 6.35 16.75
N ARG A 49 20.43 7.27 17.51
CA ARG A 49 20.92 7.69 18.84
C ARG A 49 20.90 6.54 19.84
N ARG A 50 19.84 5.72 19.86
CA ARG A 50 19.72 4.54 20.72
C ARG A 50 20.86 3.55 20.46
N ILE A 51 21.14 3.28 19.19
CA ILE A 51 22.23 2.41 18.76
C ILE A 51 23.57 3.01 19.17
N ALA A 52 23.81 4.29 18.89
CA ALA A 52 25.06 4.96 19.26
C ALA A 52 25.30 4.92 20.78
N ARG A 53 24.26 5.12 21.60
CA ARG A 53 24.35 4.97 23.08
C ARG A 53 24.73 3.56 23.49
N SER A 54 24.15 2.55 22.85
CA SER A 54 24.45 1.13 23.15
C SER A 54 25.93 0.82 22.89
N TYR A 55 26.44 1.26 21.74
CA TYR A 55 27.85 1.08 21.37
C TYR A 55 28.82 1.90 22.25
N ALA A 56 28.41 3.10 22.67
CA ALA A 56 29.22 3.95 23.56
C ALA A 56 29.33 3.40 25.00
N SER A 57 28.41 2.53 25.41
CA SER A 57 28.43 1.89 26.74
C SER A 57 29.29 0.63 26.83
N LEU A 58 29.89 0.19 25.72
CA LEU A 58 30.71 -1.01 25.67
C LEU A 58 32.05 -0.81 26.40
N SER A 59 32.60 -1.89 26.94
CA SER A 59 33.97 -1.89 27.45
C SER A 59 34.97 -1.71 26.29
N ASP A 60 36.22 -1.38 26.60
CA ASP A 60 37.29 -1.32 25.59
C ASP A 60 37.48 -2.66 24.87
N TYR A 61 37.38 -3.76 25.61
CA TYR A 61 37.47 -5.11 25.05
C TYR A 61 36.31 -5.38 24.08
N ASP A 62 35.07 -5.14 24.51
CA ASP A 62 33.90 -5.38 23.66
C ASP A 62 33.88 -4.46 22.44
N THR A 63 34.37 -3.22 22.59
CA THR A 63 34.57 -2.25 21.50
C THR A 63 35.54 -2.77 20.45
N GLN A 64 36.68 -3.34 20.87
CA GLN A 64 37.65 -3.93 19.95
C GLN A 64 37.08 -5.17 19.27
N GLU A 65 36.40 -6.05 20.03
CA GLU A 65 35.82 -7.27 19.49
C GLU A 65 34.69 -6.99 18.51
N ILE A 66 33.76 -6.07 18.79
CA ILE A 66 32.69 -5.75 17.85
C ILE A 66 33.24 -5.12 16.57
N CYS A 67 34.25 -4.25 16.67
CA CYS A 67 34.91 -3.69 15.49
C CYS A 67 35.59 -4.79 14.66
N ARG A 68 36.26 -5.75 15.32
CA ARG A 68 36.92 -6.88 14.66
C ARG A 68 35.92 -7.82 13.98
N VAL A 69 34.86 -8.22 14.68
CA VAL A 69 33.84 -9.17 14.18
C VAL A 69 32.96 -8.55 13.09
N ALA A 70 32.53 -7.30 13.28
CA ALA A 70 31.70 -6.61 12.29
C ALA A 70 32.51 -6.01 11.12
N GLY A 71 33.84 -5.93 11.27
CA GLY A 71 34.74 -5.29 10.33
C GLY A 71 34.58 -3.77 10.30
N PHE A 72 34.24 -3.14 11.44
CA PHE A 72 34.07 -1.70 11.56
C PHE A 72 35.38 -1.01 11.93
N ARG A 73 35.57 0.20 11.40
CA ARG A 73 36.68 1.10 11.76
C ARG A 73 36.47 1.75 13.12
N SER A 74 35.21 1.92 13.52
CA SER A 74 34.82 2.46 14.81
C SER A 74 33.42 2.00 15.19
N THR A 75 33.09 2.14 16.47
CA THR A 75 31.76 1.84 17.02
C THR A 75 30.64 2.73 16.46
N GLY A 76 31.00 3.89 15.89
CA GLY A 76 30.04 4.78 15.22
C GLY A 76 29.64 4.32 13.81
N GLU A 77 30.38 3.40 13.20
CA GLU A 77 30.15 3.01 11.80
C GLU A 77 28.76 2.40 11.60
N PHE A 78 28.27 1.58 12.55
CA PHE A 78 26.95 0.98 12.45
C PHE A 78 25.83 2.05 12.41
N ALA A 79 25.89 3.04 13.31
CA ALA A 79 24.95 4.15 13.36
C ALA A 79 25.03 5.04 12.09
N ILE A 80 26.23 5.29 11.57
CA ILE A 80 26.44 6.08 10.35
C ILE A 80 25.80 5.40 9.13
N ARG A 81 25.89 4.07 9.03
CA ARG A 81 25.30 3.32 7.90
C ARG A 81 23.78 3.40 7.90
N ILE A 82 23.15 3.26 9.06
CA ILE A 82 21.70 3.45 9.21
C ILE A 82 21.30 4.90 8.86
N ALA A 83 22.07 5.88 9.33
CA ALA A 83 21.84 7.29 9.01
C ALA A 83 21.92 7.58 7.50
N LYS A 84 22.79 6.88 6.76
CA LYS A 84 22.85 6.96 5.29
C LYS A 84 21.59 6.40 4.63
N GLY A 85 21.10 5.25 5.08
CA GLY A 85 19.84 4.69 4.57
C GLY A 85 18.64 5.59 4.83
N ILE A 86 18.54 6.18 6.03
CA ILE A 86 17.53 7.19 6.34
C ILE A 86 17.64 8.37 5.37
N HIS A 87 18.86 8.85 5.10
CA HIS A 87 19.08 9.95 4.15
C HIS A 87 18.66 9.58 2.73
N GLN A 88 19.00 8.38 2.26
CA GLN A 88 18.58 7.87 0.95
C GLN A 88 17.05 7.84 0.83
N ASN A 89 16.35 7.33 1.84
CA ASN A 89 14.89 7.34 1.86
C ASN A 89 14.35 8.78 1.84
N MET A 90 14.95 9.69 2.62
CA MET A 90 14.53 11.10 2.63
C MET A 90 14.68 11.81 1.27
N GLU A 91 15.66 11.43 0.44
CA GLU A 91 15.78 11.99 -0.92
C GLU A 91 14.57 11.64 -1.79
N PHE A 92 14.01 10.44 -1.62
CA PHE A 92 12.74 10.07 -2.25
C PHE A 92 11.55 10.77 -1.58
N LEU A 93 11.45 10.76 -0.25
CA LEU A 93 10.31 11.36 0.47
C LEU A 93 10.19 12.87 0.22
N ARG A 94 11.30 13.58 -0.02
CA ARG A 94 11.30 15.00 -0.42
C ARG A 94 10.65 15.26 -1.77
N GLN A 95 10.61 14.27 -2.67
CA GLN A 95 9.97 14.41 -3.99
C GLN A 95 8.46 14.32 -3.89
N ILE A 96 7.94 13.52 -2.95
CA ILE A 96 6.49 13.35 -2.74
C ILE A 96 5.92 14.38 -1.76
N LEU A 97 6.74 14.96 -0.86
CA LEU A 97 6.27 15.92 0.14
C LEU A 97 5.53 17.14 -0.45
N PRO A 98 5.97 17.77 -1.57
CA PRO A 98 5.23 18.88 -2.18
C PRO A 98 3.85 18.50 -2.71
N MET A 99 3.60 17.20 -2.93
CA MET A 99 2.31 16.65 -3.36
C MET A 99 1.37 16.39 -2.17
N LEU A 100 1.78 16.75 -0.96
CA LEU A 100 1.05 16.54 0.29
C LEU A 100 1.00 17.91 0.98
N HIS A 101 -0.19 18.49 1.14
CA HIS A 101 -0.36 19.86 1.65
C HIS A 101 0.36 20.12 3.01
N GLU A 102 0.76 21.37 3.27
CA GLU A 102 1.53 21.76 4.47
C GLU A 102 0.80 21.45 5.78
N PRO A 103 1.49 20.92 6.82
CA PRO A 103 0.85 20.49 8.06
C PRO A 103 0.47 21.63 9.02
N ALA A 104 -0.73 21.58 9.61
CA ALA A 104 -1.08 22.29 10.83
C ALA A 104 -1.23 21.32 12.03
N GLN A 105 -0.34 21.50 13.02
CA GLN A 105 -0.30 20.81 14.32
C GLN A 105 0.36 19.41 14.41
N LYS A 106 0.91 19.15 15.61
CA LYS A 106 1.60 17.90 16.00
C LYS A 106 0.60 16.81 16.38
N VAL A 107 0.81 15.59 15.87
CA VAL A 107 0.10 14.38 16.28
C VAL A 107 1.01 13.47 17.12
N ASN A 108 0.41 12.74 18.08
CA ASN A 108 1.09 11.93 19.11
C ASN A 108 1.33 10.46 18.72
N THR A 109 1.14 10.08 17.46
CA THR A 109 1.37 8.70 16.97
C THR A 109 2.78 8.57 16.39
N PRO A 110 3.51 7.44 16.53
CA PRO A 110 4.82 7.27 15.89
C PRO A 110 4.66 7.15 14.38
N LEU A 111 5.00 8.19 13.65
CA LEU A 111 4.70 8.33 12.23
C LEU A 111 5.69 7.58 11.31
N HIS A 112 6.88 7.20 11.80
CA HIS A 112 7.90 6.49 11.03
C HIS A 112 7.48 5.10 10.54
N TYR A 113 6.58 4.41 11.25
CA TYR A 113 6.10 3.09 10.81
C TYR A 113 5.27 3.17 9.53
N ARG A 114 4.47 4.23 9.33
CA ARG A 114 3.72 4.43 8.08
C ARG A 114 4.67 4.58 6.89
N VAL A 115 5.76 5.32 7.09
CA VAL A 115 6.81 5.47 6.07
C VAL A 115 7.52 4.15 5.81
N ARG A 116 7.83 3.35 6.84
CA ARG A 116 8.43 2.01 6.65
C ARG A 116 7.50 1.10 5.85
N LEU A 117 6.19 1.09 6.18
CA LEU A 117 5.20 0.33 5.42
C LEU A 117 5.15 0.79 3.96
N LEU A 118 5.10 2.10 3.70
CA LEU A 118 5.15 2.64 2.34
C LEU A 118 6.40 2.17 1.57
N LEU A 119 7.58 2.21 2.20
CA LEU A 119 8.83 1.78 1.55
C LEU A 119 8.81 0.27 1.23
N SER A 120 8.20 -0.55 2.09
CA SER A 120 8.00 -1.98 1.82
C SER A 120 6.94 -2.22 0.73
N GLU A 121 5.85 -1.46 0.71
CA GLU A 121 4.82 -1.53 -0.34
C GLU A 121 5.39 -1.13 -1.70
N LEU A 122 6.22 -0.08 -1.76
CA LEU A 122 6.95 0.29 -2.97
C LEU A 122 7.91 -0.81 -3.44
N THR A 123 8.58 -1.48 -2.50
CA THR A 123 9.46 -2.61 -2.81
C THR A 123 8.67 -3.77 -3.41
N ARG A 124 7.54 -4.11 -2.80
CA ARG A 124 6.60 -5.13 -3.30
C ARG A 124 6.10 -4.79 -4.70
N ASP A 125 5.63 -3.56 -4.92
CA ASP A 125 4.95 -3.17 -6.15
C ASP A 125 5.89 -2.85 -7.31
N TRP A 126 7.06 -2.27 -7.03
CA TRP A 126 7.88 -1.63 -8.06
C TRP A 126 9.35 -2.05 -8.05
N ALA A 127 9.76 -2.98 -7.19
CA ALA A 127 11.11 -3.55 -7.23
C ALA A 127 11.11 -4.98 -7.78
N ALA A 128 12.25 -5.39 -8.33
CA ALA A 128 12.48 -6.77 -8.70
C ALA A 128 12.40 -7.71 -7.48
N GLU A 129 12.80 -7.24 -6.29
CA GLU A 129 12.64 -8.02 -5.04
C GLU A 129 11.16 -8.37 -4.77
N GLY A 130 10.20 -7.57 -5.22
CA GLY A 130 8.77 -7.81 -5.02
C GLY A 130 8.11 -8.80 -6.00
N GLU A 131 8.82 -9.32 -7.00
CA GLU A 131 8.23 -10.13 -8.08
C GLU A 131 7.47 -11.36 -7.57
N GLU A 132 8.05 -12.13 -6.65
CA GLU A 132 7.42 -13.33 -6.08
C GLU A 132 6.10 -12.99 -5.37
N GLU A 133 6.06 -11.90 -4.60
CA GLU A 133 4.86 -11.45 -3.91
C GLU A 133 3.76 -11.00 -4.89
N ARG A 134 4.15 -10.33 -5.98
CA ARG A 134 3.23 -9.95 -7.04
C ARG A 134 2.71 -11.15 -7.81
N GLU A 135 3.53 -12.17 -8.04
CA GLU A 135 3.07 -13.40 -8.68
C GLU A 135 2.03 -14.11 -7.81
N GLN A 136 2.27 -14.21 -6.49
CA GLN A 136 1.32 -14.80 -5.54
C GLN A 136 0.00 -14.03 -5.45
N SER A 137 0.08 -12.69 -5.52
CA SER A 137 -1.07 -11.82 -5.24
C SER A 137 -1.80 -11.38 -6.51
N TYR A 138 -1.09 -10.92 -7.53
CA TYR A 138 -1.70 -10.27 -8.69
C TYR A 138 -1.97 -11.25 -9.84
N ALA A 139 -1.15 -12.29 -10.03
CA ALA A 139 -1.37 -13.25 -11.10
C ALA A 139 -2.76 -13.94 -11.02
N PRO A 140 -3.26 -14.37 -9.84
CA PRO A 140 -4.61 -14.91 -9.71
C PRO A 140 -5.71 -13.93 -10.13
N LEU A 141 -5.54 -12.63 -9.87
CA LEU A 141 -6.50 -11.59 -10.24
C LEU A 141 -6.48 -11.34 -11.75
N VAL A 142 -5.28 -11.16 -12.30
CA VAL A 142 -5.05 -10.84 -13.71
C VAL A 142 -5.50 -11.97 -14.63
N LYS A 143 -5.34 -13.23 -14.21
CA LYS A 143 -5.80 -14.40 -14.94
C LYS A 143 -7.31 -14.41 -15.21
N GLU A 144 -8.09 -13.77 -14.35
CA GLU A 144 -9.56 -13.71 -14.48
C GLU A 144 -10.05 -12.57 -15.38
N LEU A 145 -9.15 -11.76 -15.93
CA LEU A 145 -9.47 -10.73 -16.92
C LEU A 145 -9.81 -11.35 -18.28
N PRO A 146 -10.84 -10.84 -18.98
CA PRO A 146 -11.18 -11.32 -20.31
C PRO A 146 -10.16 -10.85 -21.36
N SER A 147 -10.13 -11.50 -22.52
CA SER A 147 -9.31 -11.02 -23.65
C SER A 147 -9.87 -9.74 -24.29
N GLU A 148 -11.16 -9.47 -24.11
CA GLU A 148 -11.79 -8.24 -24.58
C GLU A 148 -11.63 -7.11 -23.56
N ARG A 149 -11.52 -5.87 -24.06
CA ARG A 149 -11.42 -4.69 -23.20
C ARG A 149 -12.68 -4.53 -22.34
N CYS A 150 -12.49 -4.32 -21.04
CA CYS A 150 -13.55 -4.12 -20.07
C CYS A 150 -13.19 -3.01 -19.06
N ARG A 151 -14.14 -2.59 -18.24
CA ARG A 151 -13.94 -1.60 -17.18
C ARG A 151 -13.73 -2.28 -15.83
N VAL A 152 -12.57 -2.05 -15.24
CA VAL A 152 -12.08 -2.69 -14.01
C VAL A 152 -11.98 -1.67 -12.89
N LEU A 153 -12.49 -2.02 -11.72
CA LEU A 153 -12.29 -1.26 -10.48
C LEU A 153 -11.23 -1.97 -9.63
N VAL A 154 -10.27 -1.22 -9.12
CA VAL A 154 -9.22 -1.73 -8.19
C VAL A 154 -9.27 -0.93 -6.88
N PRO A 155 -10.08 -1.36 -5.89
CA PRO A 155 -10.10 -0.75 -4.56
C PRO A 155 -8.86 -1.10 -3.74
N GLY A 156 -8.39 -0.17 -2.91
CA GLY A 156 -7.14 -0.30 -2.16
C GLY A 156 -5.94 -0.48 -3.07
N CYS A 157 -5.79 0.36 -4.09
CA CYS A 157 -4.77 0.16 -5.13
C CYS A 157 -3.32 0.35 -4.64
N GLY A 158 -3.12 0.83 -3.41
CA GLY A 158 -1.80 0.95 -2.79
C GLY A 158 -0.88 1.86 -3.58
N THR A 159 0.31 1.37 -3.92
CA THR A 159 1.26 2.13 -4.76
C THR A 159 1.06 1.89 -6.26
N GLY A 160 -0.01 1.21 -6.65
CA GLY A 160 -0.56 1.29 -8.00
C GLY A 160 -0.02 0.29 -9.01
N ARG A 161 0.71 -0.76 -8.60
CA ARG A 161 1.22 -1.76 -9.55
C ARG A 161 0.10 -2.56 -10.23
N LEU A 162 -0.87 -3.07 -9.47
CA LEU A 162 -1.96 -3.86 -10.03
C LEU A 162 -2.77 -3.07 -11.06
N MET A 163 -3.11 -1.80 -10.78
CA MET A 163 -3.83 -0.97 -11.76
C MET A 163 -3.01 -0.74 -13.05
N TYR A 164 -1.68 -0.64 -12.92
CA TYR A 164 -0.78 -0.49 -14.07
C TYR A 164 -0.76 -1.78 -14.91
N ASP A 165 -0.57 -2.93 -14.29
CA ASP A 165 -0.52 -4.22 -14.98
C ASP A 165 -1.84 -4.50 -15.73
N VAL A 166 -2.99 -4.21 -15.12
CA VAL A 166 -4.32 -4.32 -15.75
C VAL A 166 -4.46 -3.36 -16.95
N ALA A 167 -3.95 -2.14 -16.85
CA ALA A 167 -3.98 -1.16 -17.93
C ALA A 167 -3.04 -1.53 -19.09
N VAL A 168 -1.88 -2.13 -18.80
CA VAL A 168 -0.94 -2.68 -19.81
C VAL A 168 -1.60 -3.78 -20.62
N LEU A 169 -2.47 -4.59 -19.99
CA LEU A 169 -3.28 -5.61 -20.68
C LEU A 169 -4.41 -5.01 -21.54
N GLY A 170 -4.60 -3.69 -21.52
CA GLY A 170 -5.49 -2.97 -22.44
C GLY A 170 -6.88 -2.66 -21.88
N HIS A 171 -7.11 -2.91 -20.58
CA HIS A 171 -8.37 -2.61 -19.91
C HIS A 171 -8.45 -1.15 -19.44
N ASP A 172 -9.67 -0.67 -19.23
CA ASP A 172 -9.90 0.64 -18.61
C ASP A 172 -10.03 0.47 -17.11
N VAL A 173 -9.23 1.21 -16.35
CA VAL A 173 -9.09 1.01 -14.91
C VAL A 173 -9.49 2.26 -14.15
N GLU A 174 -10.38 2.10 -13.19
CA GLU A 174 -10.57 3.07 -12.12
C GLU A 174 -9.93 2.48 -10.86
N ALA A 175 -8.92 3.15 -10.33
CA ALA A 175 -8.23 2.75 -9.13
C ALA A 175 -8.68 3.59 -7.94
N ASN A 176 -8.72 3.00 -6.75
CA ASN A 176 -9.12 3.69 -5.54
C ASN A 176 -8.19 3.43 -4.37
N ASP A 177 -7.73 4.49 -3.72
CA ASP A 177 -7.05 4.41 -2.43
C ASP A 177 -7.16 5.76 -1.73
N PHE A 178 -7.55 5.77 -0.45
CA PHE A 178 -7.68 7.01 0.30
C PHE A 178 -6.38 7.45 0.99
N ASP A 179 -5.32 6.62 0.97
CA ASP A 179 -4.01 7.00 1.48
C ASP A 179 -3.24 7.84 0.45
N VAL A 180 -3.34 9.16 0.62
CA VAL A 180 -2.65 10.16 -0.19
C VAL A 180 -1.13 9.97 -0.24
N MET A 181 -0.51 9.37 0.80
CA MET A 181 0.93 9.09 0.81
C MET A 181 1.29 8.04 -0.25
N LYS A 182 0.48 6.99 -0.36
CA LYS A 182 0.66 5.92 -1.35
C LYS A 182 0.40 6.42 -2.76
N LEU A 183 -0.65 7.22 -2.95
CA LEU A 183 -0.95 7.83 -4.25
C LEU A 183 0.15 8.78 -4.73
N ALA A 184 0.70 9.61 -3.84
CA ALA A 184 1.82 10.49 -4.17
C ALA A 184 3.08 9.69 -4.53
N ALA A 185 3.37 8.62 -3.80
CA ALA A 185 4.48 7.72 -4.09
C ALA A 185 4.32 6.97 -5.43
N ALA A 186 3.11 6.47 -5.71
CA ALA A 186 2.76 5.86 -6.99
C ALA A 186 3.01 6.84 -8.15
N ASN A 187 2.52 8.08 -8.01
CA ASN A 187 2.73 9.13 -9.00
C ASN A 187 4.23 9.41 -9.22
N ALA A 188 5.04 9.50 -8.16
CA ALA A 188 6.48 9.71 -8.29
C ALA A 188 7.18 8.58 -9.06
N VAL A 189 6.77 7.32 -8.84
CA VAL A 189 7.32 6.16 -9.56
C VAL A 189 6.97 6.21 -11.05
N VAL A 190 5.69 6.44 -11.39
CA VAL A 190 5.23 6.36 -12.80
C VAL A 190 5.50 7.62 -13.62
N SER A 191 5.65 8.77 -12.96
CA SER A 191 5.97 10.06 -13.63
C SER A 191 7.47 10.34 -13.75
N GLY A 192 8.30 9.63 -12.98
CA GLY A 192 9.74 9.85 -12.85
C GLY A 192 10.51 9.81 -14.18
N SER A 193 11.64 10.53 -14.21
CA SER A 193 12.56 10.57 -15.36
C SER A 193 13.77 9.64 -15.20
N GLY A 194 13.84 8.88 -14.10
CA GLY A 194 14.96 8.01 -13.79
C GLY A 194 14.67 7.12 -12.58
N PRO A 195 15.61 6.21 -12.27
CA PRO A 195 15.44 5.26 -11.18
C PRO A 195 15.39 5.97 -9.81
N ILE A 196 14.47 5.51 -8.97
CA ILE A 196 14.38 5.84 -7.55
C ILE A 196 15.12 4.77 -6.78
N VAL A 197 16.00 5.17 -5.86
CA VAL A 197 16.73 4.25 -4.99
C VAL A 197 16.30 4.49 -3.55
N ILE A 198 15.91 3.42 -2.85
CA ILE A 198 15.50 3.44 -1.44
C ILE A 198 16.25 2.37 -0.64
N GLU A 199 16.32 2.54 0.68
CA GLU A 199 16.81 1.54 1.65
C GLU A 199 15.66 1.18 2.62
N PRO A 200 14.68 0.39 2.17
CA PRO A 200 13.41 0.17 2.89
C PRO A 200 13.58 -0.40 4.31
N TYR A 201 14.61 -1.23 4.49
CA TYR A 201 14.84 -1.99 5.72
C TYR A 201 15.90 -1.35 6.63
N CYS A 202 16.34 -0.11 6.39
CA CYS A 202 17.51 0.47 7.07
C CYS A 202 17.37 0.56 8.60
N LEU A 203 16.14 0.52 9.12
CA LEU A 203 15.82 0.52 10.55
C LEU A 203 15.64 -0.88 11.15
N ASP A 204 15.62 -1.93 10.32
CA ASP A 204 15.39 -3.33 10.73
C ASP A 204 16.68 -3.96 11.23
N THR A 205 17.10 -3.55 12.43
CA THR A 205 18.37 -3.99 13.03
C THR A 205 18.34 -5.38 13.67
N CYS A 206 17.16 -6.01 13.74
CA CYS A 206 16.92 -7.34 14.29
C CYS A 206 16.74 -8.39 13.18
N ASN A 207 16.90 -9.67 13.52
CA ASN A 207 16.64 -10.81 12.60
C ASN A 207 17.40 -10.74 11.27
N ARG A 208 18.64 -10.26 11.30
CA ARG A 208 19.47 -10.13 10.09
C ARG A 208 20.35 -11.34 9.90
N MET A 209 20.28 -11.99 8.75
CA MET A 209 21.17 -13.09 8.38
C MET A 209 22.59 -12.60 8.10
N LYS A 210 22.74 -11.49 7.38
CA LYS A 210 24.03 -10.86 7.07
C LYS A 210 24.05 -9.42 7.59
N ARG A 211 25.27 -8.94 7.83
CA ARG A 211 25.56 -7.57 8.32
C ARG A 211 24.84 -6.49 7.51
N ASP A 212 24.77 -6.66 6.20
CA ASP A 212 24.40 -5.60 5.25
C ASP A 212 23.00 -5.79 4.65
N ASP A 213 22.24 -6.81 5.07
CA ASP A 213 20.93 -7.11 4.49
C ASP A 213 19.91 -5.97 4.72
N HIS A 214 19.90 -5.38 5.91
CA HIS A 214 18.99 -4.29 6.28
C HIS A 214 19.29 -2.93 5.60
N ILE A 215 20.53 -2.65 5.22
CA ILE A 215 20.93 -1.39 4.54
C ILE A 215 21.12 -1.58 3.04
N ARG A 216 20.48 -2.61 2.49
CA ARG A 216 20.52 -2.84 1.05
C ARG A 216 19.68 -1.79 0.35
N THR A 217 20.14 -1.40 -0.83
CA THR A 217 19.38 -0.53 -1.72
C THR A 217 18.45 -1.36 -2.58
N VAL A 218 17.25 -0.83 -2.81
CA VAL A 218 16.25 -1.32 -3.75
C VAL A 218 16.03 -0.22 -4.81
N THR A 219 15.85 -0.61 -6.07
CA THR A 219 15.64 0.32 -7.20
C THR A 219 14.25 0.15 -7.80
N LEU A 220 13.58 1.28 -8.06
CA LEU A 220 12.23 1.39 -8.58
C LEU A 220 12.20 2.34 -9.80
N PRO A 221 11.30 2.16 -10.77
CA PRO A 221 10.57 0.92 -11.04
C PRO A 221 11.50 -0.19 -11.58
N ASP A 222 11.05 -1.43 -11.50
CA ASP A 222 11.73 -2.62 -12.03
C ASP A 222 11.45 -2.89 -13.52
N CYS A 223 10.64 -2.04 -14.13
CA CYS A 223 10.27 -2.09 -15.54
C CYS A 223 10.23 -0.69 -16.15
N GLU A 224 10.27 -0.62 -17.50
CA GLU A 224 9.97 0.62 -18.20
C GLU A 224 8.46 0.90 -18.12
N ILE A 225 8.11 2.15 -17.78
CA ILE A 225 6.72 2.56 -17.62
C ILE A 225 6.09 2.89 -18.98
N ASP A 226 5.07 2.13 -19.37
CA ASP A 226 4.25 2.42 -20.54
C ASP A 226 3.26 3.56 -20.24
N LYS A 227 3.60 4.76 -20.69
CA LYS A 227 2.76 5.95 -20.52
C LYS A 227 1.44 5.89 -21.28
N ASN A 228 1.35 5.07 -22.33
CA ASN A 228 0.08 4.89 -23.05
C ASN A 228 -0.88 4.03 -22.22
N ALA A 229 -0.39 3.01 -21.53
CA ALA A 229 -1.20 2.22 -20.60
C ALA A 229 -1.79 3.10 -19.51
N LEU A 230 -0.99 4.01 -18.92
CA LEU A 230 -1.46 4.94 -17.89
C LEU A 230 -2.61 5.86 -18.34
N SER A 231 -2.77 6.12 -19.65
CA SER A 231 -3.91 6.91 -20.15
C SER A 231 -5.28 6.22 -19.96
N ARG A 232 -5.28 4.93 -19.64
CA ARG A 232 -6.47 4.11 -19.34
C ARG A 232 -6.81 4.08 -17.85
N VAL A 233 -5.98 4.69 -17.02
CA VAL A 233 -6.12 4.69 -15.56
C VAL A 233 -6.71 6.02 -15.11
N SER A 234 -7.81 5.96 -14.38
CA SER A 234 -8.27 7.05 -13.52
C SER A 234 -8.09 6.67 -12.06
N VAL A 235 -7.85 7.66 -11.20
CA VAL A 235 -7.67 7.45 -9.76
C VAL A 235 -8.69 8.28 -9.00
N ASN A 236 -9.33 7.66 -8.00
CA ASN A 236 -10.24 8.29 -7.07
C ASN A 236 -9.80 7.92 -5.66
N GLY A 237 -9.39 8.86 -4.82
CA GLY A 237 -8.98 8.52 -3.45
C GLY A 237 -9.85 9.10 -2.35
N PHE A 238 -11.15 9.16 -2.59
CA PHE A 238 -12.10 9.16 -1.48
C PHE A 238 -12.17 7.76 -0.84
N GLU A 239 -12.73 7.66 0.36
CA GLU A 239 -12.98 6.36 1.00
C GLU A 239 -13.89 5.50 0.10
N PHE A 240 -13.61 4.19 0.01
CA PHE A 240 -14.23 3.29 -0.97
C PHE A 240 -15.77 3.32 -0.93
N THR A 241 -16.39 3.24 0.24
CA THR A 241 -17.85 3.22 0.34
C THR A 241 -18.47 4.58 0.04
N GLU A 242 -17.79 5.67 0.35
CA GLU A 242 -18.22 7.04 0.01
C GLU A 242 -18.11 7.30 -1.50
N ALA A 243 -17.02 6.85 -2.11
CA ALA A 243 -16.74 6.99 -3.53
C ALA A 243 -17.68 6.18 -4.43
N TYR A 244 -18.07 4.98 -3.98
CA TYR A 244 -18.69 3.96 -4.83
C TYR A 244 -20.06 3.48 -4.34
N GLY A 245 -20.53 3.94 -3.18
CA GLY A 245 -21.85 3.60 -2.64
C GLY A 245 -23.01 4.39 -3.27
N SER A 246 -22.72 5.40 -4.10
CA SER A 246 -23.73 6.27 -4.71
C SER A 246 -24.42 5.62 -5.91
N ALA A 247 -25.61 6.12 -6.27
CA ALA A 247 -26.34 5.68 -7.45
C ALA A 247 -25.64 6.02 -8.77
N GLU A 248 -24.73 6.99 -8.79
CA GLU A 248 -23.95 7.35 -9.97
C GLU A 248 -22.98 6.23 -10.39
N LYS A 249 -22.47 5.48 -9.41
CA LYS A 249 -21.53 4.38 -9.65
C LYS A 249 -22.21 3.03 -9.85
N HIS A 250 -23.54 3.00 -9.89
CA HIS A 250 -24.33 1.77 -10.06
C HIS A 250 -24.02 1.06 -11.37
N GLU A 251 -23.75 -0.25 -11.31
CA GLU A 251 -23.53 -1.12 -12.47
C GLU A 251 -22.51 -0.55 -13.47
N ALA A 252 -21.50 0.17 -12.97
CA ALA A 252 -20.55 0.90 -13.77
C ALA A 252 -19.35 0.06 -14.24
N PHE A 253 -19.11 -1.10 -13.61
CA PHE A 253 -17.91 -1.93 -13.81
C PHE A 253 -18.25 -3.37 -14.19
N ASP A 254 -17.37 -3.96 -14.99
CA ASP A 254 -17.47 -5.37 -15.39
C ASP A 254 -16.76 -6.27 -14.37
N ILE A 255 -15.64 -5.79 -13.80
CA ILE A 255 -14.82 -6.54 -12.85
C ILE A 255 -14.37 -5.63 -11.70
N VAL A 256 -14.37 -6.17 -10.48
CA VAL A 256 -13.73 -5.60 -9.30
C VAL A 256 -12.61 -6.52 -8.85
N LEU A 257 -11.39 -6.00 -8.74
CA LEU A 257 -10.21 -6.74 -8.27
C LEU A 257 -9.80 -6.23 -6.89
N THR A 258 -9.80 -7.10 -5.88
CA THR A 258 -9.38 -6.75 -4.52
C THR A 258 -8.14 -7.55 -4.12
N ALA A 259 -7.06 -6.86 -3.76
CA ALA A 259 -5.81 -7.45 -3.30
C ALA A 259 -5.47 -6.98 -1.88
N ALA A 260 -5.54 -7.87 -0.89
CA ALA A 260 -5.33 -7.55 0.52
C ALA A 260 -6.12 -6.30 0.98
N PHE A 261 -7.39 -6.22 0.56
CA PHE A 261 -8.25 -5.04 0.74
C PHE A 261 -9.46 -5.32 1.63
N VAL A 262 -10.08 -6.51 1.50
CA VAL A 262 -11.37 -6.81 2.14
C VAL A 262 -11.30 -6.70 3.67
N ASP A 263 -10.17 -7.08 4.25
CA ASP A 263 -9.88 -7.05 5.68
C ASP A 263 -9.58 -5.65 6.22
N THR A 264 -9.48 -4.63 5.36
CA THR A 264 -9.35 -3.23 5.77
C THR A 264 -10.68 -2.60 6.22
N ALA A 265 -11.81 -3.24 5.87
CA ALA A 265 -13.15 -2.72 6.09
C ALA A 265 -13.49 -2.60 7.58
N PRO A 266 -13.94 -1.44 8.07
CA PRO A 266 -14.58 -1.35 9.40
C PRO A 266 -15.87 -2.18 9.46
N ASN A 267 -16.61 -2.20 8.35
CA ASN A 267 -17.80 -3.01 8.18
C ASN A 267 -17.75 -3.70 6.82
N VAL A 268 -17.38 -4.98 6.80
CA VAL A 268 -17.28 -5.77 5.56
C VAL A 268 -18.61 -5.86 4.80
N PHE A 269 -19.76 -5.81 5.48
CA PHE A 269 -21.06 -5.80 4.80
C PHE A 269 -21.26 -4.54 3.95
N ALA A 270 -20.70 -3.40 4.37
CA ALA A 270 -20.70 -2.19 3.56
C ALA A 270 -19.86 -2.39 2.29
N TYR A 271 -18.68 -3.01 2.40
CA TYR A 271 -17.85 -3.33 1.23
C TYR A 271 -18.57 -4.29 0.29
N ILE A 272 -19.18 -5.37 0.79
CA ILE A 272 -19.96 -6.31 -0.03
C ILE A 272 -21.10 -5.59 -0.75
N LYS A 273 -21.86 -4.73 -0.06
CA LYS A 273 -22.95 -3.94 -0.67
C LYS A 273 -22.41 -2.98 -1.73
N THR A 274 -21.31 -2.28 -1.47
CA THR A 274 -20.69 -1.35 -2.42
C THR A 274 -20.15 -2.07 -3.66
N ILE A 275 -19.48 -3.21 -3.49
CA ILE A 275 -19.02 -4.03 -4.62
C ILE A 275 -20.22 -4.54 -5.44
N ALA A 276 -21.32 -4.92 -4.77
CA ALA A 276 -22.55 -5.30 -5.46
C ALA A 276 -23.21 -4.13 -6.20
N ASN A 277 -23.11 -2.91 -5.66
CA ASN A 277 -23.63 -1.70 -6.27
C ASN A 277 -22.92 -1.39 -7.60
N VAL A 278 -21.58 -1.47 -7.59
CA VAL A 278 -20.78 -1.03 -8.73
C VAL A 278 -20.67 -2.06 -9.85
N LEU A 279 -20.84 -3.35 -9.55
CA LEU A 279 -20.79 -4.41 -10.55
C LEU A 279 -22.11 -4.53 -11.31
N LYS A 280 -22.00 -4.65 -12.64
CA LYS A 280 -23.12 -5.08 -13.49
C LYS A 280 -23.58 -6.49 -13.09
N PRO A 281 -24.86 -6.86 -13.28
CA PRO A 281 -25.28 -8.25 -13.23
C PRO A 281 -24.43 -9.10 -14.18
N GLY A 282 -23.91 -10.23 -13.67
CA GLY A 282 -22.94 -11.08 -14.36
C GLY A 282 -21.47 -10.62 -14.25
N GLY A 283 -21.21 -9.44 -13.68
CA GLY A 283 -19.87 -8.94 -13.40
C GLY A 283 -19.17 -9.76 -12.32
N ARG A 284 -17.82 -9.67 -12.27
CA ARG A 284 -17.00 -10.53 -11.43
C ARG A 284 -16.33 -9.74 -10.31
N TRP A 285 -16.42 -10.23 -9.10
CA TRP A 285 -15.54 -9.84 -8.00
C TRP A 285 -14.47 -10.91 -7.82
N VAL A 286 -13.22 -10.54 -8.05
CA VAL A 286 -12.06 -11.41 -7.89
C VAL A 286 -11.22 -10.90 -6.73
N ASN A 287 -10.96 -11.77 -5.76
CA ASN A 287 -10.24 -11.43 -4.54
C ASN A 287 -9.01 -12.31 -4.35
N THR A 288 -7.98 -11.70 -3.76
CA THR A 288 -6.84 -12.37 -3.15
C THR A 288 -6.40 -11.61 -1.90
N GLY A 289 -5.88 -12.32 -0.90
CA GLY A 289 -5.35 -11.70 0.31
C GLY A 289 -5.78 -12.41 1.59
N PRO A 290 -5.17 -12.03 2.73
CA PRO A 290 -5.49 -12.63 4.01
C PRO A 290 -6.80 -12.07 4.58
N LEU A 291 -7.17 -12.54 5.77
CA LEU A 291 -8.20 -11.93 6.64
C LEU A 291 -7.55 -11.32 7.88
N GLY A 292 -6.60 -10.43 7.65
CA GLY A 292 -5.81 -9.74 8.66
C GLY A 292 -6.53 -8.53 9.24
N TRP A 293 -7.76 -8.69 9.74
CA TRP A 293 -8.61 -7.60 10.27
C TRP A 293 -7.91 -6.70 11.31
N LEU A 294 -6.82 -7.19 11.92
CA LEU A 294 -6.02 -6.56 12.96
C LEU A 294 -4.51 -6.49 12.65
N TYR A 295 -4.10 -6.62 11.38
CA TYR A 295 -2.67 -6.70 11.07
C TYR A 295 -1.99 -5.32 11.05
N ASP A 296 -1.31 -5.01 12.17
CA ASP A 296 -0.40 -3.90 12.52
C ASP A 296 -0.90 -2.43 12.34
N GLY A 297 -1.94 -2.22 11.54
CA GLY A 297 -2.52 -0.91 11.20
C GLY A 297 -3.16 -0.16 12.38
N ASP A 298 -3.71 -0.88 13.36
CA ASP A 298 -4.43 -0.27 14.48
C ASP A 298 -3.53 0.27 15.59
N ARG A 299 -2.21 0.03 15.55
CA ARG A 299 -1.26 0.86 16.31
C ARG A 299 -1.19 2.29 15.75
N PHE A 300 -1.52 2.50 14.47
CA PHE A 300 -1.47 3.81 13.81
C PHE A 300 -2.78 4.61 13.94
N ASN A 301 -3.89 3.92 14.19
CA ASN A 301 -5.21 4.55 14.44
C ASN A 301 -5.51 4.75 15.93
N ALA A 302 -4.58 4.39 16.83
CA ALA A 302 -4.69 4.66 18.26
C ALA A 302 -4.73 6.17 18.53
N GLY A 303 -5.93 6.75 18.49
CA GLY A 303 -6.17 8.19 18.60
C GLY A 303 -7.23 8.74 17.63
N ARG A 304 -7.66 7.96 16.62
CA ARG A 304 -8.77 8.34 15.72
C ARG A 304 -10.13 8.06 16.35
N ASP A 305 -11.13 8.80 15.88
CA ASP A 305 -12.52 8.71 16.31
C ASP A 305 -13.04 7.26 16.31
N GLY A 306 -13.88 6.92 17.28
CA GLY A 306 -14.27 5.53 17.61
C GLY A 306 -15.01 4.73 16.53
N LYS A 307 -15.19 5.28 15.31
CA LYS A 307 -15.73 4.59 14.13
C LYS A 307 -14.72 3.63 13.51
N PHE A 308 -13.43 3.97 13.47
CA PHE A 308 -12.38 3.09 12.92
C PHE A 308 -11.89 2.03 13.93
N LEU A 309 -12.18 2.21 15.22
CA LEU A 309 -11.92 1.24 16.29
C LEU A 309 -12.99 0.13 16.37
N ARG A 310 -14.12 0.29 15.66
CA ARG A 310 -15.22 -0.69 15.63
C ARG A 310 -15.15 -1.44 14.31
N ARG A 311 -14.49 -2.60 14.32
CA ARG A 311 -14.39 -3.49 13.16
C ARG A 311 -15.22 -4.75 13.38
N LEU A 312 -15.80 -5.29 12.30
CA LEU A 312 -16.40 -6.61 12.29
C LEU A 312 -15.39 -7.63 11.78
N GLU A 313 -14.94 -8.49 12.67
CA GLU A 313 -13.93 -9.53 12.39
C GLU A 313 -14.64 -10.84 12.06
N LEU A 314 -14.79 -11.12 10.76
CA LEU A 314 -15.41 -12.37 10.30
C LEU A 314 -14.36 -13.44 10.10
N SER A 315 -14.68 -14.68 10.50
CA SER A 315 -13.96 -15.85 10.02
C SER A 315 -14.13 -16.03 8.51
N TYR A 316 -13.28 -16.87 7.90
CA TYR A 316 -13.41 -17.23 6.49
C TYR A 316 -14.80 -17.78 6.15
N GLU A 317 -15.35 -18.67 6.98
CA GLU A 317 -16.67 -19.28 6.74
C GLU A 317 -17.79 -18.24 6.79
N GLU A 318 -17.74 -17.33 7.77
CA GLU A 318 -18.70 -16.24 7.91
C GLU A 318 -18.60 -15.27 6.74
N LEU A 319 -17.38 -14.92 6.30
CA LEU A 319 -17.19 -14.04 5.15
C LEU A 319 -17.77 -14.66 3.87
N MET A 320 -17.45 -15.92 3.58
CA MET A 320 -18.00 -16.61 2.40
C MET A 320 -19.52 -16.68 2.47
N SER A 321 -20.08 -16.94 3.66
CA SER A 321 -21.54 -16.95 3.86
C SER A 321 -22.15 -15.56 3.65
N ALA A 322 -21.50 -14.50 4.12
CA ALA A 322 -21.95 -13.12 3.96
C ALA A 322 -21.94 -12.69 2.49
N ILE A 323 -20.90 -13.06 1.73
CA ILE A 323 -20.79 -12.77 0.29
C ILE A 323 -21.94 -13.46 -0.46
N SER A 324 -22.17 -14.75 -0.21
CA SER A 324 -23.20 -15.52 -0.88
C SER A 324 -24.63 -15.29 -0.38
N ALA A 325 -24.82 -14.49 0.68
CA ALA A 325 -26.13 -14.35 1.30
C ALA A 325 -27.17 -13.67 0.41
N LYS A 326 -26.75 -12.76 -0.49
CA LYS A 326 -27.70 -11.90 -1.23
C LYS A 326 -27.31 -11.61 -2.68
N TRP A 327 -26.12 -11.06 -2.93
CA TRP A 327 -25.79 -10.43 -4.22
C TRP A 327 -24.80 -11.20 -5.08
N PHE A 328 -24.17 -12.24 -4.54
CA PHE A 328 -23.11 -12.96 -5.24
C PHE A 328 -23.29 -14.47 -5.20
N ASP A 329 -22.94 -15.11 -6.30
CA ASP A 329 -22.76 -16.56 -6.39
C ASP A 329 -21.25 -16.84 -6.46
N ILE A 330 -20.69 -17.57 -5.48
CA ILE A 330 -19.26 -17.91 -5.47
C ILE A 330 -19.01 -19.05 -6.46
N GLU A 331 -18.21 -18.77 -7.49
CA GLU A 331 -17.84 -19.74 -8.53
C GLU A 331 -16.60 -20.54 -8.13
N VAL A 332 -15.57 -19.85 -7.63
CA VAL A 332 -14.29 -20.42 -7.24
C VAL A 332 -13.91 -19.91 -5.86
N LYS A 333 -13.36 -20.80 -5.02
CA LYS A 333 -12.67 -20.40 -3.79
C LYS A 333 -11.52 -21.34 -3.49
N GLU A 334 -10.38 -20.79 -3.12
CA GLU A 334 -9.14 -21.50 -2.83
C GLU A 334 -8.43 -20.84 -1.66
N LEU A 335 -7.84 -21.66 -0.79
CA LEU A 335 -6.92 -21.19 0.24
C LEU A 335 -5.49 -21.45 -0.23
N VAL A 336 -4.70 -20.40 -0.35
CA VAL A 336 -3.32 -20.46 -0.85
C VAL A 336 -2.36 -20.18 0.29
N PRO A 337 -1.69 -21.20 0.86
CA PRO A 337 -0.68 -21.01 1.90
C PRO A 337 0.66 -20.56 1.29
N GLY A 338 1.59 -20.08 2.12
CA GLY A 338 2.93 -19.70 1.69
C GLY A 338 3.02 -18.30 1.11
N CYS A 339 1.98 -17.47 1.28
CA CYS A 339 1.95 -16.12 0.72
C CYS A 339 2.64 -15.12 1.64
N ARG A 340 3.23 -14.07 1.05
CA ARG A 340 3.84 -12.97 1.78
C ARG A 340 3.16 -11.63 1.48
N TYR A 341 3.32 -10.68 2.39
CA TYR A 341 2.85 -9.31 2.21
C TYR A 341 3.85 -8.32 2.77
N CYS A 342 4.46 -7.52 1.89
CA CYS A 342 5.45 -6.48 2.22
C CYS A 342 6.62 -7.03 3.07
N ALA A 343 7.06 -8.25 2.77
CA ALA A 343 8.03 -8.96 3.59
C ALA A 343 9.48 -8.56 3.26
N ASP A 344 10.37 -8.62 4.26
CA ASP A 344 11.81 -8.60 4.00
C ASP A 344 12.28 -10.02 3.64
N GLN A 345 12.53 -10.31 2.37
CA GLN A 345 12.99 -11.65 1.95
C GLN A 345 14.33 -12.09 2.57
N LYS A 346 15.07 -11.19 3.23
CA LYS A 346 16.36 -11.49 3.88
C LYS A 346 16.29 -11.56 5.41
N THR A 347 15.11 -11.33 6.01
CA THR A 347 14.96 -11.46 7.47
C THR A 347 14.97 -12.92 7.90
N MET A 348 15.42 -13.17 9.14
CA MET A 348 15.30 -14.46 9.82
C MET A 348 13.86 -14.73 10.30
N LEU A 349 13.03 -13.69 10.40
CA LEU A 349 11.66 -13.78 10.88
C LEU A 349 10.68 -13.64 9.71
N ASP A 350 10.31 -14.76 9.10
CA ASP A 350 9.32 -14.77 8.01
C ASP A 350 7.89 -14.87 8.57
N THR A 351 6.93 -14.24 7.89
CA THR A 351 5.49 -14.37 8.19
C THR A 351 4.81 -15.00 7.00
N ASP A 352 4.34 -16.23 7.20
CA ASP A 352 3.59 -17.00 6.20
C ASP A 352 2.08 -16.71 6.36
N LEU A 353 1.45 -16.24 5.29
CA LEU A 353 0.03 -15.95 5.22
C LEU A 353 -0.69 -16.97 4.33
N THR A 354 -1.89 -17.36 4.74
CA THR A 354 -2.82 -18.07 3.87
C THR A 354 -3.77 -17.08 3.23
N PHE A 355 -3.71 -16.95 1.91
CA PHE A 355 -4.59 -16.08 1.16
C PHE A 355 -5.91 -16.77 0.82
N VAL A 356 -6.98 -16.01 0.88
CA VAL A 356 -8.31 -16.41 0.45
C VAL A 356 -8.51 -15.90 -0.98
N ASN A 357 -8.37 -16.80 -1.94
CA ASN A 357 -8.65 -16.49 -3.33
C ASN A 357 -10.09 -16.88 -3.65
N PHE A 358 -10.86 -16.00 -4.29
CA PHE A 358 -12.18 -16.36 -4.79
C PHE A 358 -12.59 -15.55 -6.01
N VAL A 359 -13.53 -16.12 -6.76
CA VAL A 359 -14.30 -15.45 -7.80
C VAL A 359 -15.77 -15.54 -7.42
N ALA A 360 -16.42 -14.38 -7.36
CA ALA A 360 -17.83 -14.25 -7.06
C ALA A 360 -18.55 -13.51 -8.19
N ILE A 361 -19.65 -14.07 -8.69
CA ILE A 361 -20.43 -13.53 -9.80
C ILE A 361 -21.60 -12.72 -9.24
N ARG A 362 -21.74 -11.48 -9.71
CA ARG A 362 -22.85 -10.60 -9.35
C ARG A 362 -24.16 -11.17 -9.89
N ASN A 363 -25.07 -11.58 -9.02
CA ASN A 363 -26.38 -12.11 -9.44
C ASN A 363 -27.36 -10.99 -9.83
N SER A 364 -28.61 -11.33 -10.15
CA SER A 364 -29.63 -10.36 -10.58
C SER A 364 -30.37 -9.66 -9.43
N THR A 365 -30.05 -9.94 -8.17
CA THR A 365 -30.72 -9.32 -7.01
C THR A 365 -30.39 -7.83 -6.97
N PRO A 366 -31.36 -6.90 -6.93
CA PRO A 366 -31.08 -5.47 -6.87
C PRO A 366 -30.35 -5.02 -5.59
N VAL A 367 -29.61 -3.92 -5.67
CA VAL A 367 -29.10 -3.20 -4.49
C VAL A 367 -30.07 -2.07 -4.16
N GLU A 368 -30.66 -2.11 -2.97
CA GLU A 368 -31.56 -1.06 -2.49
C GLU A 368 -30.75 0.10 -1.89
N TYR A 369 -31.05 1.32 -2.34
CA TYR A 369 -30.59 2.56 -1.71
C TYR A 369 -31.52 2.85 -0.54
N GLU A 370 -30.95 3.06 0.65
CA GLU A 370 -31.70 3.50 1.83
C GLU A 370 -31.97 5.00 1.78
#